data_AF-A0A935S0G3-F1
#
_entry.id   AF-A0A935S0G3-F1
#
_cell.length_a   1.000
_cell.length_b   1.000
_cell.length_c   1.000
_cell.angle_alpha   90.00
_cell.angle_beta   90.00
_cell.angle_gamma   90.00
#
_symmetry.space_group_name_H-M   'P 1'
#
loop_
_entity.id
_entity.type
_entity.pdbx_description
1 polymer ?
#
loop_
_entity_poly.entity_id
_entity_poly.type
_entity_poly.pdbx_seq_one_letter_code
_entity_poly.pdbx_strand_id
1 'polypeptide(L)'
;MFNAAADVKDKSVTTSIAKMNAHLGAEVDFTFSHNFTDGVAVQGGYSQMFGTATMKAIKGGQLSPLSNWAYVMLIIRPGKVAWTKCGLKM
;
A
#
# COMPACT_ATOMS: atom_id res chain seq x y z
N MET A 1 0.00 -2.90 -12.13
CA MET A 1 1.37 -3.05 -12.71
C MET A 1 1.91 -1.68 -13.04
N PHE A 2 3.19 -1.42 -12.76
CA PHE A 2 3.84 -0.13 -12.93
C PHE A 2 4.91 -0.16 -14.03
N ASN A 3 4.92 0.86 -14.88
CA ASN A 3 5.89 1.02 -15.96
C ASN A 3 6.47 2.43 -15.96
N ALA A 4 7.71 2.58 -16.45
CA ALA A 4 8.36 3.85 -16.65
C ALA A 4 7.75 4.57 -17.85
N ALA A 5 7.46 5.86 -17.69
CA ALA A 5 6.97 6.71 -18.78
C ALA A 5 8.10 7.16 -19.74
N ALA A 6 9.34 7.20 -19.24
CA ALA A 6 10.52 7.57 -20.00
C ALA A 6 11.51 6.40 -20.03
N ASP A 7 12.36 6.37 -21.06
CA ASP A 7 13.42 5.39 -21.18
C ASP A 7 14.40 5.52 -20.00
N VAL A 8 14.62 4.41 -19.31
CA VAL A 8 15.57 4.32 -18.21
C VAL A 8 16.91 3.86 -18.78
N LYS A 9 17.94 4.67 -18.62
CA LYS A 9 19.28 4.33 -19.12
C LYS A 9 19.95 3.29 -18.23
N ASP A 10 20.52 2.28 -18.86
CA ASP A 10 21.36 1.32 -18.16
C ASP A 10 22.74 1.95 -17.87
N LYS A 11 23.06 2.13 -16.59
CA LYS A 11 24.34 2.70 -16.14
C LYS A 11 25.48 1.67 -16.12
N SER A 12 25.19 0.39 -16.38
CA SER A 12 26.21 -0.67 -16.41
C SER A 12 26.95 -0.77 -17.75
N VAL A 13 26.40 -0.18 -18.82
CA VAL A 13 26.99 -0.18 -20.16
C VAL A 13 27.54 1.21 -20.48
N THR A 14 28.86 1.36 -20.42
CA THR A 14 29.55 2.65 -20.64
C THR A 14 29.78 2.96 -22.13
N THR A 15 29.73 1.96 -23.01
CA THR A 15 30.13 2.08 -24.42
C THR A 15 28.96 2.33 -25.39
N SER A 16 27.72 2.26 -24.92
CA SER A 16 26.52 2.52 -25.73
C SER A 16 25.34 2.97 -24.87
N ILE A 17 24.39 3.70 -25.44
CA ILE A 17 23.15 4.07 -24.75
C ILE A 17 22.19 2.88 -24.82
N ALA A 18 22.27 2.00 -23.82
CA ALA A 18 21.34 0.89 -23.63
C ALA A 18 20.17 1.32 -22.74
N LYS A 19 18.95 0.90 -23.10
CA LYS A 19 17.73 1.12 -22.31
C LYS A 19 17.38 -0.11 -21.48
N MET A 20 16.94 0.12 -20.25
CA MET A 20 16.40 -0.92 -19.37
C MET A 20 14.95 -1.24 -19.75
N ASN A 21 14.45 -2.39 -19.27
CA ASN A 21 13.04 -2.73 -19.41
C ASN A 21 12.17 -1.70 -18.66
N ALA A 22 11.15 -1.16 -19.31
CA ALA A 22 10.25 -0.18 -18.71
C ALA A 22 9.43 -0.72 -17.53
N HIS A 23 9.33 -2.04 -17.35
CA HIS A 23 8.58 -2.64 -16.25
C HIS A 23 9.24 -2.36 -14.89
N LEU A 24 8.54 -1.61 -14.04
CA LEU A 24 9.01 -1.22 -12.70
C LEU A 24 8.62 -2.23 -11.63
N GLY A 25 7.52 -2.96 -11.85
CA GLY A 25 7.06 -3.99 -10.93
C GLY A 25 5.55 -4.07 -10.81
N ALA A 26 5.11 -4.84 -9.82
CA ALA A 26 3.72 -4.98 -9.46
C ALA A 26 3.56 -4.84 -7.95
N GLU A 27 2.37 -4.41 -7.53
CA GLU A 27 2.01 -4.32 -6.12
C GLU A 27 0.78 -5.17 -5.86
N VAL A 28 0.77 -5.77 -4.68
CA VAL A 28 -0.37 -6.52 -4.16
C VAL A 28 -0.82 -5.79 -2.91
N ASP A 29 -2.06 -5.31 -2.97
CA ASP A 29 -2.75 -4.64 -1.88
C ASP A 29 -3.82 -5.56 -1.31
N PHE A 30 -3.75 -5.78 -0.01
CA PHE A 30 -4.78 -6.48 0.76
C PHE A 30 -5.40 -5.50 1.74
N THR A 31 -6.73 -5.41 1.73
CA THR A 31 -7.46 -4.64 2.75
C THR A 31 -8.58 -5.51 3.31
N PHE A 32 -8.74 -5.44 4.62
CA PHE A 32 -9.79 -6.13 5.35
C PHE A 32 -10.53 -5.14 6.22
N SER A 33 -11.85 -5.25 6.29
CA SER A 33 -12.65 -4.43 7.19
C SER A 33 -13.79 -5.26 7.77
N HIS A 34 -14.01 -5.09 9.07
CA HIS A 34 -15.09 -5.73 9.81
C HIS A 34 -15.79 -4.71 10.70
N ASN A 35 -17.12 -4.62 10.56
CA ASN A 35 -17.97 -3.81 11.43
C ASN A 35 -18.48 -4.68 12.57
N PHE A 36 -18.13 -4.34 13.81
CA PHE A 36 -18.67 -5.02 15.00
C PHE A 36 -20.05 -4.46 15.37
N THR A 37 -20.20 -3.14 15.24
CA THR A 37 -21.46 -2.41 15.44
C THR A 37 -21.52 -1.24 14.45
N ASP A 38 -22.66 -0.54 14.37
CA ASP A 38 -22.76 0.70 13.58
C ASP A 38 -21.78 1.80 14.04
N GLY A 39 -21.35 1.73 15.30
CA GLY A 39 -20.43 2.67 15.95
C GLY A 39 -18.96 2.24 15.96
N VAL A 40 -18.64 0.96 15.74
CA VAL A 40 -17.29 0.42 15.90
C VAL A 40 -16.93 -0.53 14.77
N ALA A 41 -15.81 -0.26 14.10
CA ALA A 41 -15.25 -1.13 13.07
C ALA A 41 -13.73 -1.24 13.21
N VAL A 42 -13.18 -2.35 12.74
CA VAL A 42 -11.75 -2.51 12.55
C VAL A 42 -11.48 -2.64 11.06
N GLN A 43 -10.43 -1.98 10.61
CA GLN A 43 -9.90 -2.11 9.26
C GLN A 43 -8.40 -2.38 9.36
N GLY A 44 -7.87 -3.17 8.46
CA GLY A 44 -6.45 -3.33 8.29
C GLY A 44 -6.10 -3.36 6.82
N GLY A 45 -4.84 -3.07 6.51
CA GLY A 45 -4.33 -3.22 5.18
C GLY A 45 -2.86 -3.59 5.18
N TYR A 46 -2.46 -4.25 4.10
CA TYR A 46 -1.10 -4.65 3.81
C TYR A 46 -0.82 -4.42 2.34
N SER A 47 0.28 -3.76 2.04
CA SER A 47 0.72 -3.48 0.67
C SER A 47 2.14 -3.99 0.51
N GLN A 48 2.38 -4.76 -0.56
CA GLN A 48 3.72 -5.22 -0.92
C GLN A 48 4.03 -4.93 -2.39
N MET A 49 5.13 -4.21 -2.58
CA MET A 49 5.69 -3.91 -3.90
C MET A 49 6.77 -4.94 -4.27
N PHE A 50 6.59 -5.56 -5.43
CA PHE A 50 7.58 -6.40 -6.11
C PHE A 50 8.30 -5.58 -7.18
N GLY A 51 9.34 -4.86 -6.76
CA GLY A 51 10.12 -3.98 -7.63
C GLY A 51 11.15 -4.71 -8.50
N THR A 52 11.37 -4.22 -9.73
CA THR A 52 12.40 -4.73 -10.65
C THR A 52 13.73 -3.99 -10.51
N ALA A 53 14.77 -4.44 -11.23
CA ALA A 53 16.04 -3.72 -11.35
C ALA A 53 15.88 -2.30 -11.92
N THR A 54 14.90 -2.08 -12.80
CA THR A 54 14.59 -0.75 -13.33
C THR A 54 14.05 0.17 -12.25
N MET A 55 13.17 -0.33 -11.35
CA MET A 55 12.71 0.44 -10.19
C MET A 55 13.87 0.84 -9.27
N LYS A 56 14.83 -0.07 -9.05
CA LYS A 56 16.07 0.24 -8.30
C LYS A 56 16.87 1.36 -8.96
N ALA A 57 17.02 1.31 -10.28
CA ALA A 57 17.80 2.30 -11.02
C ALA A 57 17.22 3.72 -10.91
N ILE A 58 15.89 3.85 -10.84
CA ILE A 58 15.19 5.14 -10.66
C ILE A 58 15.18 5.58 -9.19
N LYS A 59 14.83 4.67 -8.26
CA LYS A 59 14.65 5.00 -6.84
C LYS A 59 15.98 5.27 -6.11
N GLY A 60 17.08 4.69 -6.62
CA GLY A 60 18.39 4.74 -5.97
C GLY A 60 18.48 3.82 -4.76
N GLY A 61 19.70 3.42 -4.38
CA GLY A 61 19.94 2.56 -3.23
C GLY A 61 19.87 1.06 -3.52
N GLN A 62 19.76 0.24 -2.46
CA GLN A 62 19.67 -1.21 -2.59
C GLN A 62 18.23 -1.66 -2.85
N LEU A 63 18.06 -2.73 -3.62
CA LEU A 63 16.77 -3.37 -3.79
C LEU A 63 16.46 -4.06 -2.46
N SER A 64 15.80 -3.36 -1.54
CA SER A 64 15.30 -4.02 -0.35
C SER A 64 14.29 -5.08 -0.79
N PRO A 65 14.47 -6.36 -0.44
CA PRO A 65 13.53 -7.41 -0.81
C PRO A 65 12.15 -7.24 -0.14
N LEU A 66 12.00 -6.30 0.80
CA LEU A 66 10.80 -6.08 1.60
C LEU A 66 10.33 -4.62 1.53
N SER A 67 10.00 -4.14 0.33
CA SER A 67 9.28 -2.86 0.19
C SER A 67 7.80 -3.08 0.47
N ASN A 68 7.40 -3.03 1.74
CA ASN A 68 6.02 -3.23 2.18
C ASN A 68 5.60 -2.22 3.25
N TRP A 69 4.29 -2.15 3.48
CA TRP A 69 3.67 -1.35 4.54
C TRP A 69 2.42 -2.07 5.03
N ALA A 70 2.12 -1.93 6.33
CA ALA A 70 0.94 -2.49 6.95
C ALA A 70 0.30 -1.48 7.91
N TYR A 71 -1.02 -1.50 8.04
CA TYR A 71 -1.74 -0.71 9.01
C TYR A 71 -2.90 -1.48 9.64
N VAL A 72 -3.25 -1.09 10.86
CA VAL A 72 -4.48 -1.48 11.54
C VAL A 72 -5.14 -0.21 12.07
N MET A 73 -6.44 -0.09 11.84
CA MET A 73 -7.26 1.05 12.18
C MET A 73 -8.46 0.59 13.00
N LEU A 74 -8.65 1.23 14.16
CA LEU A 74 -9.90 1.18 14.92
C LEU A 74 -10.73 2.41 14.56
N ILE A 75 -11.95 2.19 14.06
CA ILE A 75 -12.88 3.23 13.67
C ILE A 75 -13.96 3.33 14.75
N ILE A 76 -14.05 4.50 15.40
CA ILE A 76 -15.12 4.84 16.35
C ILE A 76 -15.97 5.96 15.74
N ARG A 77 -17.26 5.68 15.54
CA ARG A 77 -18.26 6.63 15.05
C ARG A 77 -19.13 7.10 16.22
N PRO A 78 -18.84 8.26 16.84
CA PRO A 78 -19.64 8.78 17.95
C PRO A 78 -21.09 9.03 17.51
N GLY A 79 -22.06 8.72 18.40
CA GLY A 79 -23.50 8.91 18.16
C GLY A 79 -24.21 7.77 17.39
N LYS A 80 -23.46 6.83 16.80
CA LYS A 80 -24.04 5.60 16.18
C LYS A 80 -24.06 4.39 17.11
N VAL A 81 -23.41 4.48 18.27
CA VAL A 81 -23.63 3.55 19.37
C VAL A 81 -25.00 3.90 19.95
N ALA A 82 -26.00 3.09 19.64
CA ALA A 82 -27.29 3.17 20.32
C ALA A 82 -27.05 2.87 21.80
N TRP A 83 -26.78 3.90 22.60
CA TRP A 83 -27.01 3.83 24.02
C TRP A 83 -28.49 3.56 24.14
N THR A 84 -28.86 2.32 24.45
CA THR A 84 -30.22 2.01 24.89
C THR A 84 -30.50 3.00 25.99
N LYS A 85 -31.34 4.00 25.68
CA LYS A 85 -31.82 4.95 26.68
C LYS A 85 -32.41 4.06 27.77
N CYS A 86 -31.73 3.98 28.92
CA CYS A 86 -32.30 3.36 30.09
C CYS A 86 -33.49 4.26 30.44
N GLY A 87 -34.65 3.90 29.90
CA GLY A 87 -35.89 4.59 30.12
C GLY A 87 -36.24 4.39 31.58
N LEU A 88 -35.97 5.40 32.39
CA LEU A 88 -36.66 5.59 33.65
C LEU A 88 -38.13 5.79 33.28
N LYS A 89 -38.91 4.71 33.36
CA LYS A 89 -40.36 4.78 33.37
C LYS A 89 -40.74 5.46 34.67
N MET A 90 -41.09 6.75 34.58
CA MET A 90 -41.98 7.38 35.56
C MET A 90 -43.41 6.92 35.28
#